data_AF-A0A0B2Q6L0-F1
#
_entry.id   AF-A0A0B2Q6L0-F1
#
_cell.length_a   1.000
_cell.length_b   1.000
_cell.length_c   1.000
_cell.angle_alpha   90.00
_cell.angle_beta   90.00
_cell.angle_gamma   90.00
#
_symmetry.space_group_name_H-M   'P 1'
#
loop_
_entity.id
_entity.type
_entity.pdbx_description
1 polymer ?
#
loop_
_entity_poly.entity_id
_entity_poly.type
_entity_poly.pdbx_seq_one_letter_code
_entity_poly.pdbx_strand_id
1 'polypeptide(L)'
;MIDAPGPCVLFATPGMLSGGFSVEVFKHWAVSENNLVSLPGYCVPGTIGHKLMSDKHDKVDLDPNTKIDVRCQIHQLAFSPHTDSKGIMDLVNFLSPKHVILVHGEKHKMASLKEKIHSELGIQCYDPANNETVTIPSANYVYAETSDTFIRSCLSPNFTFQKCSSVDLCNSTTVDRNLMPELQVEDERVAEGVLVLEKGKKAKIVHQDELLLMLEEQKHDA
;
A
#
# COMPACT_ATOMS: atom_id res chain seq x y z
N MET A 1 -13.77 -17.28 40.68
CA MET A 1 -12.32 -16.96 40.54
C MET A 1 -12.09 -15.45 40.55
N ILE A 2 -12.95 -14.67 39.88
CA ILE A 2 -12.93 -13.20 39.91
C ILE A 2 -13.21 -12.66 41.34
N ASP A 3 -14.01 -13.38 42.13
CA ASP A 3 -14.39 -13.02 43.51
C ASP A 3 -13.51 -13.68 44.59
N ALA A 4 -12.33 -14.20 44.21
CA ALA A 4 -11.43 -14.79 45.20
C ALA A 4 -10.93 -13.70 46.18
N PRO A 5 -10.95 -13.96 47.51
CA PRO A 5 -10.55 -12.95 48.48
C PRO A 5 -9.03 -12.72 48.46
N GLY A 6 -8.63 -11.45 48.58
CA GLY A 6 -7.23 -11.02 48.67
C GLY A 6 -6.66 -10.44 47.37
N PRO A 7 -5.44 -9.84 47.42
CA PRO A 7 -4.80 -9.30 46.24
C PRO A 7 -4.36 -10.42 45.30
N CYS A 8 -4.64 -10.25 44.00
CA CYS A 8 -4.20 -11.20 42.97
C CYS A 8 -3.76 -10.47 41.71
N VAL A 9 -2.97 -11.18 40.89
CA VAL A 9 -2.59 -10.72 39.55
C VAL A 9 -3.26 -11.64 38.55
N LEU A 10 -4.10 -11.07 37.68
CA LEU A 10 -4.80 -11.82 36.65
C LEU A 10 -4.29 -11.42 35.27
N PHE A 11 -3.86 -12.41 34.51
CA PHE A 11 -3.62 -12.26 33.08
C PHE A 11 -4.88 -12.68 32.33
N ALA A 12 -5.51 -11.73 31.65
CA ALA A 12 -6.73 -11.97 30.90
C ALA A 12 -6.53 -11.63 29.42
N THR A 13 -7.10 -12.46 28.56
CA THR A 13 -7.10 -12.29 27.10
C THR A 13 -8.49 -11.98 26.60
N PRO A 14 -8.63 -11.27 25.47
CA PRO A 14 -7.63 -10.55 24.67
C PRO A 14 -7.11 -9.25 25.32
N GLY A 15 -5.83 -8.92 25.09
CA GLY A 15 -5.15 -7.81 25.79
C GLY A 15 -5.64 -6.39 25.49
N MET A 16 -6.41 -6.19 24.41
CA MET A 16 -6.99 -4.88 24.05
C MET A 16 -8.41 -4.67 24.59
N LEU A 17 -8.91 -5.60 25.43
CA LEU A 17 -10.29 -5.58 25.93
C LEU A 17 -11.32 -5.54 24.79
N SER A 18 -11.09 -6.32 23.72
CA SER A 18 -12.00 -6.37 22.58
C SER A 18 -13.21 -7.28 22.79
N GLY A 19 -13.19 -8.14 23.82
CA GLY A 19 -14.27 -9.07 24.14
C GLY A 19 -13.85 -10.14 25.15
N GLY A 20 -14.73 -11.11 25.41
CA GLY A 20 -14.43 -12.30 26.22
C GLY A 20 -14.10 -12.03 27.68
N PHE A 21 -13.31 -12.94 28.29
CA PHE A 21 -13.03 -12.95 29.72
C PHE A 21 -12.34 -11.67 30.22
N SER A 22 -11.45 -11.08 29.41
CA SER A 22 -10.81 -9.80 29.74
C SER A 22 -11.80 -8.66 29.98
N VAL A 23 -12.86 -8.59 29.16
CA VAL A 23 -13.91 -7.58 29.31
C VAL A 23 -14.77 -7.90 30.52
N GLU A 24 -15.15 -9.16 30.74
CA GLU A 24 -15.95 -9.57 31.91
C GLU A 24 -15.26 -9.19 33.23
N VAL A 25 -13.97 -9.51 33.37
CA VAL A 25 -13.18 -9.11 34.54
C VAL A 25 -13.14 -7.59 34.67
N PHE A 26 -12.87 -6.90 33.56
CA PHE A 26 -12.86 -5.44 33.55
C PHE A 26 -14.19 -4.86 34.04
N LYS A 27 -15.34 -5.44 33.65
CA LYS A 27 -16.67 -5.00 34.13
C LYS A 27 -16.79 -5.04 35.66
N HIS A 28 -16.22 -6.07 36.29
CA HIS A 28 -16.29 -6.26 37.74
C HIS A 28 -15.26 -5.40 38.49
N TRP A 29 -14.06 -5.25 37.93
CA TRP A 29 -12.91 -4.68 38.64
C TRP A 29 -12.68 -3.19 38.35
N ALA A 30 -13.21 -2.64 37.26
CA ALA A 30 -13.02 -1.24 36.89
C ALA A 30 -13.60 -0.25 37.90
N VAL A 31 -14.63 -0.65 38.67
CA VAL A 31 -15.36 0.21 39.60
C VAL A 31 -14.60 0.45 40.91
N SER A 32 -13.48 -0.21 41.15
CA SER A 32 -12.70 -0.07 42.40
C SER A 32 -11.39 0.70 42.17
N GLU A 33 -11.15 1.74 42.97
CA GLU A 33 -9.92 2.56 42.94
C GLU A 33 -8.67 1.80 43.41
N ASN A 34 -8.87 0.70 44.14
CA ASN A 34 -7.79 -0.15 44.64
C ASN A 34 -7.22 -1.07 43.54
N ASN A 35 -7.87 -1.12 42.38
CA ASN A 35 -7.48 -1.99 41.28
C ASN A 35 -6.59 -1.23 40.28
N LEU A 36 -5.68 -1.97 39.66
CA LEU A 36 -4.83 -1.50 38.59
C LEU A 36 -5.07 -2.37 37.35
N VAL A 37 -5.39 -1.72 36.22
CA VAL A 37 -5.49 -2.37 34.92
C VAL A 37 -4.29 -1.95 34.10
N SER A 38 -3.45 -2.93 33.78
CA SER A 38 -2.31 -2.72 32.90
C SER A 38 -2.65 -3.10 31.46
N LEU A 39 -2.58 -2.14 30.55
CA LEU A 39 -2.83 -2.32 29.13
C LEU A 39 -1.51 -2.47 28.34
N PRO A 40 -1.52 -3.19 27.20
CA PRO A 40 -0.38 -3.29 26.31
C PRO A 40 -0.05 -1.96 25.64
N GLY A 41 1.12 -1.88 25.00
CA GLY A 41 1.67 -0.63 24.48
C GLY A 41 0.87 -0.03 23.32
N TYR A 42 0.24 -0.86 22.49
CA TYR A 42 -0.61 -0.41 21.38
C TYR A 42 -1.99 -1.08 21.47
N CYS A 43 -3.04 -0.26 21.38
CA CYS A 43 -4.42 -0.70 21.27
C CYS A 43 -5.04 -0.17 19.99
N VAL A 44 -5.64 -1.07 19.20
CA VAL A 44 -6.27 -0.74 17.92
C VAL A 44 -7.45 0.22 18.14
N PRO A 45 -7.58 1.29 17.34
CA PRO A 45 -8.74 2.18 17.39
C PRO A 45 -10.08 1.42 17.35
N GLY A 46 -11.02 1.82 18.20
CA GLY A 46 -12.32 1.16 18.35
C GLY A 46 -12.38 0.10 19.45
N THR A 47 -11.23 -0.36 19.97
CA THR A 47 -11.19 -1.22 21.16
C THR A 47 -11.44 -0.42 22.45
N ILE A 48 -11.90 -1.11 23.49
CA ILE A 48 -12.08 -0.51 24.83
C ILE A 48 -10.72 -0.08 25.40
N GLY A 49 -9.67 -0.88 25.20
CA GLY A 49 -8.30 -0.51 25.58
C GLY A 49 -7.86 0.82 24.96
N HIS A 50 -8.12 1.04 23.67
CA HIS A 50 -7.79 2.31 23.02
C HIS A 50 -8.56 3.49 23.63
N LYS A 51 -9.86 3.33 23.91
CA LYS A 51 -10.68 4.38 24.56
C LYS A 51 -10.14 4.75 25.95
N LEU A 52 -9.70 3.77 26.73
CA LEU A 52 -9.12 3.97 28.06
C LEU A 52 -7.77 4.70 28.03
N MET A 53 -7.05 4.60 26.92
CA MET A 53 -5.73 5.22 26.75
C MET A 53 -5.81 6.64 26.20
N SER A 54 -6.78 6.92 25.33
CA SER A 54 -6.90 8.20 24.63
C SER A 54 -7.48 9.32 25.50
N ASP A 55 -8.33 9.00 26.46
CA ASP A 55 -9.11 9.96 27.24
C ASP A 55 -9.12 9.61 28.74
N LYS A 56 -9.14 10.62 29.62
CA LYS A 56 -9.44 10.44 31.04
C LYS A 56 -10.94 10.28 31.23
N HIS A 57 -11.43 9.06 31.07
CA HIS A 57 -12.84 8.75 31.24
C HIS A 57 -13.13 8.20 32.63
N ASP A 58 -13.99 8.91 33.37
CA ASP A 58 -14.66 8.36 34.56
C ASP A 58 -15.66 7.26 34.15
N LYS A 59 -16.12 7.26 32.89
CA LYS A 59 -17.10 6.28 32.37
C LYS A 59 -16.78 5.81 30.96
N VAL A 60 -16.82 4.50 30.74
CA VAL A 60 -16.61 3.88 29.42
C VAL A 60 -17.84 3.10 28.99
N ASP A 61 -18.27 3.35 27.75
CA ASP A 61 -19.35 2.62 27.08
C ASP A 61 -18.77 1.34 26.46
N LEU A 62 -19.13 0.18 27.04
CA LEU A 62 -18.76 -1.14 26.52
C LEU A 62 -19.72 -1.61 25.44
N ASP A 63 -21.01 -1.43 25.71
CA ASP A 63 -22.14 -1.79 24.85
C ASP A 63 -23.15 -0.62 24.86
N PRO A 64 -24.05 -0.50 23.86
CA PRO A 64 -25.03 0.58 23.81
C PRO A 64 -25.86 0.75 25.08
N ASN A 65 -26.04 -0.34 25.82
CA ASN A 65 -26.84 -0.39 27.05
C ASN A 65 -26.00 -0.53 28.33
N THR A 66 -24.66 -0.56 28.24
CA THR A 66 -23.79 -0.82 29.40
C THR A 66 -22.67 0.19 29.49
N LYS A 67 -22.82 1.10 30.47
CA LYS A 67 -21.80 2.08 30.86
C LYS A 67 -21.14 1.63 32.15
N ILE A 68 -19.82 1.72 32.23
CA ILE A 68 -19.06 1.33 33.41
C ILE A 68 -18.32 2.53 33.96
N ASP A 69 -18.43 2.73 35.27
CA ASP A 69 -17.66 3.71 36.03
C ASP A 69 -16.24 3.18 36.21
N VAL A 70 -15.28 3.81 35.56
CA VAL A 70 -13.86 3.43 35.59
C VAL A 70 -13.18 4.27 36.67
N ARG A 71 -13.01 3.66 37.84
CA ARG A 71 -12.31 4.24 38.99
C ARG A 71 -10.95 3.61 39.25
N CYS A 72 -10.69 2.45 38.67
CA CYS A 72 -9.39 1.79 38.75
C CYS A 72 -8.30 2.61 38.04
N GLN A 73 -7.06 2.45 38.48
CA GLN A 73 -5.91 3.05 37.81
C GLN A 73 -5.67 2.34 36.47
N ILE A 74 -5.51 3.09 35.39
CA ILE A 74 -5.13 2.57 34.07
C ILE A 74 -3.66 2.88 33.85
N HIS A 75 -2.86 1.85 33.56
CA HIS A 75 -1.44 2.01 33.23
C HIS A 75 -1.13 1.35 31.89
N GLN A 76 -0.46 2.07 31.01
CA GLN A 76 -0.02 1.56 29.72
C GLN A 76 1.45 1.14 29.83
N LEU A 77 1.72 -0.14 29.56
CA LEU A 77 3.08 -0.63 29.45
C LEU A 77 3.50 -0.67 27.99
N ALA A 78 4.53 0.09 27.63
CA ALA A 78 5.10 0.12 26.28
C ALA A 78 5.96 -1.12 25.96
N PHE A 79 5.40 -2.33 26.14
CA PHE A 79 6.00 -3.55 25.62
C PHE A 79 5.56 -3.75 24.17
N SER A 80 6.37 -3.25 23.25
CA SER A 80 6.19 -3.45 21.82
C SER A 80 7.33 -4.31 21.29
N PRO A 81 7.06 -5.45 20.63
CA PRO A 81 8.08 -6.17 19.87
C PRO A 81 8.45 -5.45 18.56
N HIS A 82 7.78 -4.33 18.25
CA HIS A 82 8.03 -3.55 17.04
C HIS A 82 9.22 -2.61 17.21
N THR A 83 10.00 -2.49 16.15
CA THR A 83 11.11 -1.54 16.02
C THR A 83 10.60 -0.11 16.13
N ASP A 84 11.36 0.75 16.81
CA ASP A 84 11.08 2.17 16.92
C ASP A 84 11.49 2.93 15.64
N SER A 85 11.13 4.21 15.57
CA SER A 85 11.47 5.03 14.41
C SER A 85 12.98 5.12 14.16
N LYS A 86 13.80 5.07 15.22
CA LYS A 86 15.25 5.14 15.10
C LYS A 86 15.81 3.87 14.47
N GLY A 87 15.40 2.68 14.95
CA GLY A 87 15.84 1.43 14.37
C GLY A 87 15.41 1.25 12.91
N ILE A 88 14.24 1.78 12.52
CA ILE A 88 13.82 1.80 11.11
C ILE A 88 14.75 2.71 10.28
N MET A 89 15.04 3.93 10.76
CA MET A 89 15.95 4.85 10.07
C MET A 89 17.36 4.28 9.94
N ASP A 90 17.88 3.66 11.00
CA ASP A 90 19.20 3.01 11.01
C ASP A 90 19.26 1.88 9.98
N LEU A 91 18.18 1.08 9.85
CA LEU A 91 18.08 0.02 8.86
C LEU A 91 18.04 0.56 7.43
N VAL A 92 17.23 1.60 7.17
CA VAL A 92 17.14 2.21 5.84
C VAL A 92 18.48 2.83 5.45
N ASN A 93 19.15 3.49 6.38
CA ASN A 93 20.48 4.05 6.16
C ASN A 93 21.51 2.95 5.83
N PHE A 94 21.50 1.85 6.61
CA PHE A 94 22.41 0.73 6.39
C PHE A 94 22.22 0.05 5.02
N LEU A 95 20.96 -0.14 4.60
CA LEU A 95 20.65 -0.80 3.33
C LEU A 95 20.78 0.14 2.12
N SER A 96 20.63 1.44 2.31
CA SER A 96 20.64 2.47 1.25
C SER A 96 19.81 2.06 0.01
N PRO A 97 18.51 1.70 0.17
CA PRO A 97 17.67 1.29 -0.94
C PRO A 97 17.37 2.44 -1.89
N LYS A 98 17.08 2.13 -3.17
CA LYS A 98 16.66 3.14 -4.16
C LYS A 98 15.27 3.71 -3.88
N HIS A 99 14.38 2.86 -3.36
CA HIS A 99 12.99 3.19 -3.07
C HIS A 99 12.54 2.50 -1.78
N VAL A 100 11.73 3.18 -0.97
CA VAL A 100 11.13 2.65 0.26
C VAL A 100 9.61 2.76 0.17
N ILE A 101 8.87 1.73 0.60
CA ILE A 101 7.41 1.77 0.71
C ILE A 101 7.05 1.48 2.16
N LEU A 102 6.34 2.42 2.79
CA LEU A 102 5.80 2.28 4.14
C LEU A 102 4.41 1.65 4.07
N VAL A 103 4.22 0.60 4.86
CA VAL A 103 2.96 -0.15 4.97
C VAL A 103 2.69 -0.46 6.44
N HIS A 104 1.47 -0.91 6.76
CA HIS A 104 1.08 -1.37 8.11
C HIS A 104 1.41 -0.36 9.23
N GLY A 105 1.01 0.91 9.05
CA GLY A 105 1.15 1.94 10.07
C GLY A 105 -0.04 2.91 10.08
N GLU A 106 -0.10 3.74 11.12
CA GLU A 106 -1.06 4.85 11.15
C GLU A 106 -0.65 5.91 10.12
N LYS A 107 -1.63 6.44 9.37
CA LYS A 107 -1.42 7.42 8.28
C LYS A 107 -0.52 8.59 8.69
N HIS A 108 -0.81 9.21 9.84
CA HIS A 108 -0.04 10.36 10.32
C HIS A 108 1.41 9.99 10.67
N LYS A 109 1.61 8.86 11.35
CA LYS A 109 2.96 8.39 11.73
C LYS A 109 3.77 7.97 10.51
N MET A 110 3.14 7.32 9.52
CA MET A 110 3.78 6.98 8.24
C MET A 110 4.17 8.22 7.45
N ALA A 111 3.30 9.23 7.36
CA ALA A 111 3.61 10.48 6.69
C ALA A 111 4.83 11.18 7.32
N SER A 112 4.87 11.26 8.66
CA SER A 112 6.03 11.82 9.37
C SER A 112 7.32 11.00 9.15
N LEU A 113 7.22 9.67 9.10
CA LEU A 113 8.38 8.81 8.85
C LEU A 113 8.87 8.93 7.40
N LYS A 114 7.97 9.02 6.43
CA LYS A 114 8.27 9.28 5.02
C LYS A 114 9.03 10.60 4.85
N GLU A 115 8.56 11.66 5.49
CA GLU A 115 9.21 12.97 5.45
C GLU A 115 10.61 12.93 6.05
N LYS A 116 10.81 12.20 7.16
CA LYS A 116 12.14 11.97 7.75
C LYS A 116 13.08 11.21 6.81
N ILE A 117 12.62 10.10 6.23
CA ILE A 117 13.42 9.31 5.28
C ILE A 117 13.82 10.16 4.07
N HIS A 118 12.90 10.97 3.56
CA HIS A 118 13.18 11.82 2.41
C HIS A 118 14.14 12.96 2.74
N SER A 119 13.95 13.64 3.87
CA SER A 119 14.77 14.80 4.28
C SER A 119 16.17 14.41 4.76
N GLU A 120 16.31 13.31 5.50
CA GLU A 120 17.60 12.91 6.09
C GLU A 120 18.43 12.03 5.15
N LEU A 121 17.80 11.14 4.38
CA LEU A 121 18.51 10.16 3.53
C LEU A 121 18.42 10.47 2.04
N GLY A 122 17.53 11.39 1.61
CA GLY A 122 17.33 11.70 0.19
C GLY A 122 16.73 10.55 -0.62
N ILE A 123 16.16 9.55 0.04
CA ILE A 123 15.60 8.35 -0.60
C ILE A 123 14.13 8.59 -0.96
N GLN A 124 13.71 8.08 -2.11
CA GLN A 124 12.30 8.15 -2.51
C GLN A 124 11.47 7.18 -1.67
N CYS A 125 10.55 7.73 -0.89
CA CYS A 125 9.70 6.99 0.04
C CYS A 125 8.22 7.16 -0.32
N TYR A 126 7.47 6.08 -0.32
CA TYR A 126 6.04 6.03 -0.64
C TYR A 126 5.24 5.51 0.56
N ASP A 127 3.99 5.95 0.71
CA ASP A 127 3.05 5.53 1.75
C ASP A 127 1.65 5.34 1.14
N PRO A 128 1.49 4.38 0.21
CA PRO A 128 0.27 4.23 -0.57
C PRO A 128 -0.95 3.90 0.30
N ALA A 129 -2.09 4.45 -0.07
CA ALA A 129 -3.37 4.06 0.49
C ALA A 129 -3.77 2.64 0.03
N ASN A 130 -4.75 2.05 0.72
CA ASN A 130 -5.33 0.78 0.26
C ASN A 130 -5.88 0.94 -1.16
N ASN A 131 -5.57 -0.02 -2.03
CA ASN A 131 -5.90 -0.04 -3.47
C ASN A 131 -5.15 1.00 -4.32
N GLU A 132 -4.12 1.66 -3.79
CA GLU A 132 -3.24 2.52 -4.58
C GLU A 132 -2.11 1.70 -5.22
N THR A 133 -1.87 1.93 -6.52
CA THR A 133 -0.80 1.27 -7.26
C THR A 133 0.43 2.18 -7.31
N VAL A 134 1.57 1.67 -6.84
CA VAL A 134 2.86 2.36 -6.93
C VAL A 134 3.69 1.74 -8.05
N THR A 135 4.06 2.54 -9.04
CA THR A 135 4.95 2.12 -10.14
C THR A 135 6.39 2.48 -9.82
N ILE A 136 7.24 1.47 -9.68
CA ILE A 136 8.68 1.66 -9.45
C ILE A 136 9.44 1.26 -10.71
N PRO A 137 10.29 2.15 -11.27
CA PRO A 137 11.11 1.80 -12.42
C PRO A 137 12.15 0.74 -12.01
N SER A 138 12.15 -0.38 -12.72
CA SER A 138 13.17 -1.41 -12.56
C SER A 138 14.42 -1.04 -13.34
N ALA A 139 15.60 -1.18 -12.71
CA ALA A 139 16.88 -1.05 -13.40
C ALA A 139 17.26 -2.32 -14.18
N ASN A 140 16.47 -3.40 -14.07
CA ASN A 140 16.73 -4.65 -14.77
C ASN A 140 16.21 -4.56 -16.20
N TYR A 141 17.13 -4.32 -17.12
CA TYR A 141 16.88 -4.51 -18.54
C TYR A 141 17.00 -6.00 -18.86
N VAL A 142 15.93 -6.60 -19.38
CA VAL A 142 15.98 -7.94 -19.96
C VAL A 142 16.36 -7.78 -21.42
N TYR A 143 17.57 -8.20 -21.78
CA TYR A 143 17.96 -8.30 -23.18
C TYR A 143 17.19 -9.45 -23.83
N ALA A 144 16.28 -9.11 -24.75
CA ALA A 144 15.60 -10.07 -25.59
C ALA A 144 16.20 -10.05 -27.00
N GLU A 145 16.45 -11.23 -27.57
CA GLU A 145 16.81 -11.34 -28.99
C GLU A 145 15.53 -11.16 -29.82
N THR A 146 15.59 -10.34 -30.86
CA THR A 146 14.45 -10.06 -31.73
C THR A 146 14.66 -10.70 -33.08
N SER A 147 13.62 -11.22 -33.70
CA SER A 147 13.71 -11.65 -35.10
C SER A 147 13.77 -10.46 -36.06
N ASP A 148 14.42 -10.64 -37.21
CA ASP A 148 14.51 -9.60 -38.25
C ASP A 148 13.12 -9.21 -38.77
N THR A 149 12.20 -10.17 -38.83
CA THR A 149 10.83 -9.95 -39.29
C THR A 149 10.01 -9.13 -38.29
N PHE A 150 10.21 -9.35 -36.99
CA PHE A 150 9.62 -8.50 -35.95
C PHE A 150 10.16 -7.07 -36.03
N ILE A 151 11.48 -6.88 -36.19
CA ILE A 151 12.07 -5.54 -36.36
C ILE A 151 11.46 -4.85 -37.59
N ARG A 152 11.35 -5.55 -38.72
CA ARG A 152 10.76 -4.99 -39.95
C ARG A 152 9.30 -4.60 -39.77
N SER A 153 8.52 -5.38 -39.03
CA SER A 153 7.13 -5.07 -38.67
C SER A 153 7.03 -3.81 -37.80
N CYS A 154 7.95 -3.63 -36.85
CA CYS A 154 8.01 -2.41 -36.03
C CYS A 154 8.38 -1.13 -36.82
N LEU A 155 9.02 -1.29 -37.97
CA LEU A 155 9.47 -0.19 -38.83
C LEU A 155 8.39 0.28 -39.81
N SER A 156 7.26 -0.44 -39.96
CA SER A 156 6.15 0.04 -40.78
C SER A 156 5.36 1.11 -40.04
N PRO A 157 5.29 2.35 -40.56
CA PRO A 157 4.55 3.42 -39.90
C PRO A 157 3.04 3.20 -40.05
N ASN A 158 2.33 3.29 -38.92
CA ASN A 158 0.86 3.37 -38.89
C ASN A 158 0.48 4.80 -38.51
N PHE A 159 0.33 5.64 -39.54
CA PHE A 159 -0.12 7.02 -39.34
C PHE A 159 -1.64 7.07 -39.21
N THR A 160 -2.13 7.53 -38.06
CA THR A 160 -3.53 7.87 -37.86
C THR A 160 -3.73 9.33 -38.24
N PHE A 161 -4.65 9.58 -39.18
CA PHE A 161 -5.00 10.92 -39.63
C PHE A 161 -6.28 11.36 -38.94
N GLN A 162 -6.17 12.22 -37.93
CA GLN A 162 -7.35 12.83 -37.32
C GLN A 162 -7.73 14.11 -38.08
N LYS A 163 -8.99 14.18 -38.49
CA LYS A 163 -9.57 15.40 -39.05
C LYS A 163 -10.08 16.23 -37.87
N CYS A 164 -9.45 17.38 -37.62
CA CYS A 164 -9.90 18.31 -36.58
C CYS A 164 -11.30 18.84 -36.93
N SER A 165 -12.36 18.25 -36.35
CA SER A 165 -13.69 18.86 -36.37
C SER A 165 -13.68 19.99 -35.34
N SER A 166 -13.76 21.22 -35.83
CA SER A 166 -13.82 22.44 -35.04
C SER A 166 -15.05 22.46 -34.10
N VAL A 167 -14.95 21.80 -32.95
CA VAL A 167 -15.82 22.03 -31.80
C VAL A 167 -14.96 21.78 -30.57
N ASP A 168 -14.51 22.88 -29.97
CA ASP A 168 -14.03 23.04 -28.58
C ASP A 168 -12.79 23.94 -28.50
N LEU A 169 -12.98 25.23 -28.79
CA LEU A 169 -12.28 26.29 -28.06
C LEU A 169 -13.08 27.60 -28.13
N CYS A 170 -14.07 27.76 -27.26
CA CYS A 170 -14.52 29.09 -26.86
C CYS A 170 -13.72 29.54 -25.64
N ASN A 171 -12.60 30.23 -25.89
CA ASN A 171 -12.23 31.48 -25.21
C ASN A 171 -10.93 32.02 -25.79
N SER A 172 -11.03 32.74 -26.91
CA SER A 172 -10.14 33.87 -27.22
C SER A 172 -10.60 34.55 -28.50
N THR A 173 -11.03 35.80 -28.37
CA THR A 173 -11.40 36.77 -29.40
C THR A 173 -10.23 37.03 -30.36
N THR A 174 -10.43 36.86 -31.67
CA THR A 174 -10.18 37.84 -32.76
C THR A 174 -10.15 37.12 -34.12
N VAL A 175 -10.65 37.83 -35.12
CA VAL A 175 -10.97 37.38 -36.47
C VAL A 175 -9.69 37.18 -37.29
N ASP A 176 -9.51 36.03 -37.95
CA ASP A 176 -8.84 36.01 -39.24
C ASP A 176 -9.29 34.85 -40.16
N ARG A 177 -9.36 35.15 -41.47
CA ARG A 177 -9.84 34.27 -42.54
C ARG A 177 -8.75 33.27 -42.98
N ASN A 178 -9.21 32.07 -43.37
CA ASN A 178 -8.48 30.97 -44.03
C ASN A 178 -7.64 30.05 -43.12
N LEU A 179 -8.29 29.16 -42.35
CA LEU A 179 -7.63 27.94 -41.90
C LEU A 179 -8.04 26.77 -42.81
N MET A 180 -7.09 26.26 -43.59
CA MET A 180 -7.17 24.87 -44.06
C MET A 180 -7.25 23.96 -42.82
N PRO A 181 -8.03 22.88 -42.83
CA PRO A 181 -8.01 21.93 -41.72
C PRO A 181 -6.60 21.33 -41.62
N GLU A 182 -5.87 21.67 -40.55
CA GLU A 182 -4.60 21.04 -40.23
C GLU A 182 -4.86 19.55 -39.95
N LEU A 183 -4.29 18.69 -40.79
CA LEU A 183 -4.24 17.25 -40.55
C LEU A 183 -3.21 17.01 -39.45
N GLN A 184 -3.67 16.67 -38.25
CA GLN A 184 -2.78 16.16 -37.22
C GLN A 184 -2.46 14.70 -37.55
N VAL A 185 -1.16 14.43 -37.68
CA VAL A 185 -0.60 13.09 -37.91
C VAL A 185 0.05 12.66 -36.61
N GLU A 186 -0.55 11.70 -35.93
CA GLU A 186 0.06 11.07 -34.76
C GLU A 186 0.69 9.73 -35.16
N ASP A 187 1.83 9.43 -34.54
CA ASP A 187 2.60 8.21 -34.76
C ASP A 187 2.34 7.25 -33.60
N GLU A 188 1.25 6.49 -33.70
CA GLU A 188 0.83 5.46 -32.72
C GLU A 188 1.46 4.10 -33.03
N ARG A 189 2.79 4.04 -33.19
CA ARG A 189 3.50 2.77 -33.40
C ARG A 189 3.30 1.83 -32.21
N VAL A 190 2.39 0.87 -32.37
CA VAL A 190 2.22 -0.29 -31.49
C VAL A 190 2.86 -1.50 -32.18
N ALA A 191 3.87 -2.09 -31.55
CA ALA A 191 4.51 -3.32 -32.02
C ALA A 191 3.89 -4.52 -31.31
N GLU A 192 3.29 -5.42 -32.07
CA GLU A 192 2.72 -6.67 -31.55
C GLU A 192 3.63 -7.84 -31.89
N GLY A 193 3.88 -8.71 -30.93
CA GLY A 193 4.76 -9.87 -31.09
C GLY A 193 4.62 -10.86 -29.95
N VAL A 194 5.24 -12.03 -30.11
CA VAL A 194 5.20 -13.10 -29.11
C VAL A 194 6.53 -13.14 -28.36
N LEU A 195 6.46 -13.10 -27.02
CA LEU A 195 7.62 -13.28 -26.14
C LEU A 195 7.79 -14.77 -25.82
N VAL A 196 8.89 -15.36 -26.28
CA VAL A 196 9.28 -16.75 -26.02
C VAL A 196 10.33 -16.79 -24.92
N LEU A 197 10.03 -17.52 -23.84
CA LEU A 197 10.89 -17.70 -22.67
C LEU A 197 11.15 -19.19 -22.45
N GLU A 198 12.31 -19.67 -22.90
CA GLU A 198 12.76 -21.05 -22.69
C GLU A 198 13.72 -21.16 -21.49
N LYS A 199 13.60 -22.23 -20.70
CA LYS A 199 14.48 -22.47 -19.55
C LYS A 199 15.95 -22.60 -20.02
N GLY A 200 16.79 -21.68 -19.58
CA GLY A 200 18.23 -21.68 -19.87
C GLY A 200 18.64 -20.97 -21.17
N LYS A 201 17.71 -20.40 -21.93
CA LYS A 201 17.99 -19.56 -23.11
C LYS A 201 17.59 -18.11 -22.85
N LYS A 202 18.15 -17.18 -23.64
CA LYS A 202 17.76 -15.76 -23.59
C LYS A 202 16.32 -15.61 -24.09
N ALA A 203 15.60 -14.64 -23.53
CA ALA A 203 14.25 -14.30 -23.99
C ALA A 203 14.31 -13.91 -25.48
N LYS A 204 13.31 -14.32 -26.26
CA LYS A 204 13.20 -13.96 -27.68
C LYS A 204 11.85 -13.31 -27.98
N ILE A 205 11.85 -12.26 -28.78
CA ILE A 205 10.62 -11.64 -29.31
C ILE A 205 10.54 -11.97 -30.79
N VAL A 206 9.43 -12.59 -31.19
CA VAL A 206 9.23 -13.11 -32.55
C VAL A 206 7.92 -12.60 -33.13
N HIS A 207 7.84 -12.49 -34.45
CA HIS A 207 6.58 -12.19 -35.12
C HIS A 207 5.63 -13.40 -35.01
N GLN A 208 4.32 -13.16 -35.02
CA GLN A 208 3.31 -14.22 -34.89
C GLN A 208 3.49 -15.34 -35.94
N ASP A 209 3.88 -14.96 -37.15
CA ASP A 209 4.09 -15.88 -38.28
C ASP A 209 5.34 -16.77 -38.14
N GLU A 210 6.33 -16.34 -37.34
CA GLU A 210 7.58 -17.07 -37.15
C GLU A 210 7.50 -18.05 -35.96
N LEU A 211 6.51 -17.88 -35.09
CA LEU A 211 6.31 -18.75 -33.93
C LEU A 211 6.17 -20.21 -34.34
N LEU A 212 5.38 -20.47 -35.40
CA LEU A 212 5.15 -21.81 -35.96
C LEU A 212 6.42 -22.41 -36.57
N LEU A 213 7.28 -21.58 -37.17
CA LEU A 213 8.55 -22.03 -37.74
C LEU A 213 9.58 -22.35 -36.64
N MET A 214 9.52 -21.63 -35.51
CA MET A 214 10.44 -21.84 -34.39
C MET A 214 10.07 -23.00 -33.47
N LEU A 215 8.78 -23.34 -33.37
CA LEU A 215 8.31 -24.42 -32.50
C LEU A 215 8.42 -25.82 -33.14
N GLU A 216 8.78 -25.94 -34.42
CA GLU A 216 8.88 -27.21 -35.18
C GLU A 216 7.66 -28.16 -35.04
N GLU A 217 6.52 -27.67 -34.54
CA GLU A 217 5.32 -28.46 -34.32
C GLU A 217 4.29 -28.19 -35.42
N GLN A 218 3.72 -29.27 -35.97
CA GLN A 218 2.56 -29.17 -36.84
C GLN A 218 1.37 -28.64 -36.04
N LYS A 219 0.58 -27.74 -36.66
CA LYS A 219 -0.70 -27.30 -36.10
C LYS A 219 -1.49 -28.52 -35.62
N HIS A 220 -1.83 -28.51 -34.34
CA HIS A 220 -2.81 -29.46 -33.82
C HIS A 220 -4.18 -29.01 -34.34
N ASP A 221 -4.63 -29.62 -35.45
CA ASP A 221 -6.02 -29.52 -35.86
C ASP A 221 -6.87 -30.24 -34.82
N ALA A 222 -7.85 -29.52 -34.27
CA ALA A 222 -8.81 -30.01 -33.28
C ALA A 222 -9.96 -30.79 -33.94
#